data_AF-A0A2V8ECR9-F1
#
_entry.id   AF-A0A2V8ECR9-F1
#
_cell.length_a   1.000
_cell.length_b   1.000
_cell.length_c   1.000
_cell.angle_alpha   90.00
_cell.angle_beta   90.00
_cell.angle_gamma   90.00
#
_symmetry.space_group_name_H-M   'P 1'
#
loop_
_entity.id
_entity.type
_entity.pdbx_description
1 polymer ?
#
loop_
_entity_poly.entity_id
_entity_poly.type
_entity_poly.pdbx_seq_one_letter_code
_entity_poly.pdbx_strand_id
1 'polypeptide(L)'
;VSSHLGVPRDKILCTDHHASHAAAAFLTSPTRRAAILTADGVGEWATLTVGQGERRSDSTAITLRREIRFPHSLGMLYSAFTAYLGFNVNEDEYKVMGLAAYGRPTMLEQMRKVIRRFPDGGFALVPEFFEFQTTADRSYSSKFVDLFGPPRHPYDPIDLDTPEGRRFADCAASVQRVLEDVLVDIAGRLRRETGLHDLCFGGGVALNGVANARVLAEAGFDRVFVPPAPGDAGCALGAALYADRIYFHNPDRDVADHAFWGPSVDGRRLARAAREDSQSVEELHDSLLVDRVADDLVRGRVVGWMEGACEFGPRALGHRSLLAAPHSCETRDRLNRRIKRREEFRPFAPVVPVESADRFFDLPPGGARLARYMAGVFPVRPEWRARLGAVTHVDGTARVQVLEREMAPRLHALLEAYGGRTGVPVLLNTSFNVAGEPIVTDALEGYMTFRRCEIDVLVAGSTVVTKQAAAATWLKESEVWSSNSAAASTVA
;
A
#
# COMPACT_ATOMS: atom_id res chain seq x y z
N VAL A 1 9.66 -23.37 -18.71
CA VAL A 1 10.44 -22.83 -17.57
C VAL A 1 11.93 -23.16 -17.68
N SER A 2 12.36 -24.43 -17.59
CA SER A 2 13.79 -24.80 -17.67
C SER A 2 14.55 -24.21 -18.86
N SER A 3 14.05 -24.38 -20.08
CA SER A 3 14.69 -23.82 -21.29
C SER A 3 14.73 -22.28 -21.32
N HIS A 4 13.76 -21.62 -20.68
CA HIS A 4 13.71 -20.16 -20.63
C HIS A 4 14.69 -19.59 -19.60
N LEU A 5 14.84 -20.25 -18.44
CA LEU A 5 15.73 -19.82 -17.37
C LEU A 5 17.17 -20.31 -17.53
N GLY A 6 17.43 -21.29 -18.39
CA GLY A 6 18.74 -21.95 -18.49
C GLY A 6 19.09 -22.79 -17.25
N VAL A 7 18.09 -23.19 -16.47
CA VAL A 7 18.27 -23.97 -15.22
C VAL A 7 17.81 -25.41 -15.43
N PRO A 8 18.63 -26.42 -15.07
CA PRO A 8 18.24 -27.84 -15.12
C PRO A 8 16.92 -28.13 -14.40
N ARG A 9 16.08 -29.00 -14.97
CA ARG A 9 14.71 -29.28 -14.45
C ARG A 9 14.71 -29.79 -13.00
N ASP A 10 15.70 -30.59 -12.64
CA ASP A 10 15.91 -31.13 -11.29
C ASP A 10 16.26 -30.05 -10.24
N LYS A 11 16.65 -28.85 -10.68
CA LYS A 11 16.90 -27.68 -9.83
C LYS A 11 15.73 -26.71 -9.78
N ILE A 12 14.60 -27.03 -10.41
CA ILE A 12 13.39 -26.19 -10.41
C ILE A 12 12.42 -26.76 -9.39
N LEU A 13 12.19 -25.99 -8.34
CA LEU A 13 11.16 -26.26 -7.34
C LEU A 13 9.95 -25.36 -7.62
N CYS A 14 8.76 -25.94 -7.51
CA CYS A 14 7.51 -25.21 -7.52
C CYS A 14 6.91 -25.29 -6.12
N THR A 15 6.49 -24.15 -5.59
CA THR A 15 5.76 -24.03 -4.33
C THR A 15 4.35 -23.61 -4.59
N ASP A 16 3.41 -24.17 -3.81
CA ASP A 16 2.01 -23.74 -3.85
C ASP A 16 1.91 -22.23 -3.52
N HIS A 17 1.01 -21.53 -4.19
CA HIS A 17 0.83 -20.07 -4.10
C HIS A 17 0.55 -19.62 -2.67
N HIS A 18 -0.42 -20.26 -2.01
CA HIS A 18 -0.77 -19.96 -0.63
C HIS A 18 0.30 -20.38 0.38
N ALA A 19 1.11 -21.40 0.07
CA ALA A 19 2.28 -21.75 0.87
C ALA A 19 3.38 -20.68 0.75
N SER A 20 3.53 -20.08 -0.44
CA SER A 20 4.44 -18.96 -0.68
C SER A 20 3.99 -17.71 0.09
N HIS A 21 2.70 -17.37 0.06
CA HIS A 21 2.14 -16.31 0.92
C HIS A 21 2.38 -16.56 2.41
N ALA A 22 2.11 -17.79 2.87
CA ALA A 22 2.31 -18.19 4.26
C ALA A 22 3.78 -18.09 4.67
N ALA A 23 4.71 -18.53 3.81
CA ALA A 23 6.13 -18.42 4.04
C ALA A 23 6.62 -16.97 4.06
N ALA A 24 6.18 -16.15 3.11
CA ALA A 24 6.51 -14.72 3.08
C ALA A 24 6.04 -14.02 4.36
N ALA A 25 4.81 -14.26 4.81
CA ALA A 25 4.28 -13.65 6.03
C ALA A 25 4.95 -14.21 7.30
N PHE A 26 5.10 -15.53 7.45
CA PHE A 26 5.58 -16.12 8.69
C PHE A 26 7.11 -16.05 8.84
N LEU A 27 7.87 -16.37 7.79
CA LEU A 27 9.33 -16.49 7.86
C LEU A 27 10.04 -15.12 7.86
N THR A 28 9.37 -14.06 7.41
CA THR A 28 9.86 -12.68 7.54
C THR A 28 9.36 -11.97 8.79
N SER A 29 8.42 -12.59 9.53
CA SER A 29 7.96 -12.04 10.80
C SER A 29 9.06 -12.13 11.86
N PRO A 30 9.03 -11.29 12.91
CA PRO A 30 9.96 -11.39 14.04
C PRO A 30 9.52 -12.46 15.05
N THR A 31 8.37 -13.12 14.86
CA THR A 31 7.83 -14.08 15.82
C THR A 31 8.28 -15.52 15.52
N ARG A 32 8.41 -16.33 16.57
CA ARG A 32 8.80 -17.73 16.46
C ARG A 32 7.60 -18.66 16.30
N ARG A 33 6.41 -18.26 16.75
CA ARG A 33 5.18 -19.07 16.68
C ARG A 33 4.00 -18.17 16.38
N ALA A 34 3.27 -18.47 15.31
CA ALA A 34 2.12 -17.65 14.89
C ALA A 34 1.02 -18.48 14.26
N ALA A 35 -0.21 -18.02 14.44
CA ALA A 35 -1.28 -18.34 13.51
C ALA A 35 -0.95 -17.73 12.15
N ILE A 36 -1.33 -18.42 11.07
CA ILE A 36 -1.11 -17.96 9.69
C ILE A 36 -2.47 -17.86 9.01
N LEU A 37 -2.74 -16.69 8.44
CA LEU A 37 -3.85 -16.45 7.54
C LEU A 37 -3.29 -15.97 6.20
N THR A 38 -3.77 -16.52 5.10
CA THR A 38 -3.52 -15.98 3.76
C THR A 38 -4.86 -15.76 3.08
N ALA A 39 -5.09 -14.60 2.49
CA ALA A 39 -6.33 -14.30 1.76
C ALA A 39 -6.02 -13.49 0.50
N ASP A 40 -6.46 -13.99 -0.64
CA ASP A 40 -6.06 -13.49 -1.95
C ASP A 40 -7.21 -13.55 -2.97
N GLY A 41 -6.96 -13.07 -4.19
CA GLY A 41 -7.89 -13.23 -5.32
C GLY A 41 -8.11 -14.72 -5.63
N VAL A 42 -7.08 -15.37 -6.17
CA VAL A 42 -7.03 -16.82 -6.42
C VAL A 42 -5.57 -17.25 -6.56
N GLY A 43 -5.18 -18.36 -5.92
CA GLY A 43 -3.94 -19.07 -6.19
C GLY A 43 -4.13 -20.10 -7.32
N GLU A 44 -3.72 -21.34 -7.11
CA GLU A 44 -4.06 -22.44 -8.03
C GLU A 44 -5.55 -22.79 -7.95
N TRP A 45 -6.06 -22.84 -6.71
CA TRP A 45 -7.46 -23.10 -6.38
C TRP A 45 -7.86 -22.44 -5.07
N ALA A 46 -6.95 -22.38 -4.10
CA ALA A 46 -7.17 -21.70 -2.84
C ALA A 46 -7.35 -20.20 -3.04
N THR A 47 -8.16 -19.58 -2.20
CA THR A 47 -8.44 -18.14 -2.15
C THR A 47 -8.24 -17.60 -0.74
N LEU A 48 -8.34 -18.49 0.25
CA LEU A 48 -7.97 -18.23 1.64
C LEU A 48 -7.41 -19.51 2.25
N THR A 49 -6.35 -19.42 3.04
CA THR A 49 -5.79 -20.55 3.79
C THR A 49 -5.51 -20.14 5.23
N VAL A 50 -5.79 -21.06 6.16
CA VAL A 50 -5.44 -20.88 7.58
C VAL A 50 -4.54 -22.00 8.06
N GLY A 51 -3.63 -21.66 8.97
CA GLY A 51 -2.65 -22.58 9.51
C GLY A 51 -1.91 -22.00 10.69
N GLN A 52 -0.74 -22.58 10.95
CA GLN A 52 0.18 -22.12 11.98
C GLN A 52 1.62 -22.37 11.54
N GLY A 53 2.54 -21.59 12.10
CA GLY A 53 3.97 -21.75 11.90
C GLY A 53 4.71 -21.84 13.24
N GLU A 54 5.82 -22.57 13.23
CA GLU A 54 6.79 -22.62 14.33
C GLU A 54 8.22 -22.62 13.79
N ARG A 55 9.08 -21.77 14.37
CA ARG A 55 10.52 -21.69 14.09
C ARG A 55 11.31 -21.98 15.36
N ARG A 56 12.17 -22.97 15.27
CA ARG A 56 13.20 -23.33 16.25
C ARG A 56 14.56 -23.15 15.59
N SER A 57 15.63 -23.12 16.38
CA SER A 57 16.99 -22.92 15.86
C SER A 57 17.42 -23.98 14.83
N ASP A 58 16.91 -25.20 14.97
CA ASP A 58 17.24 -26.36 14.14
C ASP A 58 16.17 -26.74 13.12
N SER A 59 14.96 -26.16 13.23
CA SER A 59 13.81 -26.62 12.45
C SER A 59 12.76 -25.53 12.27
N THR A 60 12.12 -25.53 11.09
CA THR A 60 11.01 -24.63 10.77
C THR A 60 9.85 -25.44 10.18
N ALA A 61 8.64 -25.17 10.65
CA ALA A 61 7.43 -25.83 10.18
C ALA A 61 6.33 -24.82 9.86
N ILE A 62 5.65 -25.04 8.74
CA ILE A 62 4.40 -24.37 8.37
C ILE A 62 3.36 -25.48 8.15
N THR A 63 2.25 -25.41 8.86
CA THR A 63 1.14 -26.38 8.73
C THR A 63 -0.13 -25.65 8.35
N LEU A 64 -0.50 -25.77 7.08
CA LEU A 64 -1.76 -25.26 6.53
C LEU A 64 -2.85 -26.32 6.76
N ARG A 65 -3.97 -25.92 7.36
CA ARG A 65 -4.98 -26.87 7.86
C ARG A 65 -6.29 -26.83 7.07
N ARG A 66 -6.72 -25.63 6.67
CA ARG A 66 -8.00 -25.42 5.98
C ARG A 66 -7.82 -24.35 4.92
N GLU A 67 -8.58 -24.50 3.85
CA GLU A 67 -8.65 -23.52 2.78
C GLU A 67 -10.07 -23.33 2.30
N ILE A 68 -10.32 -22.15 1.74
CA ILE A 68 -11.48 -21.86 0.91
C ILE A 68 -10.98 -21.84 -0.53
N ARG A 69 -11.75 -22.42 -1.43
CA ARG A 69 -11.41 -22.55 -2.84
C ARG A 69 -12.28 -21.66 -3.72
N PHE A 70 -11.74 -21.34 -4.88
CA PHE A 70 -12.46 -20.77 -6.00
C PHE A 70 -13.75 -21.57 -6.27
N PRO A 71 -14.91 -20.91 -6.51
CA PRO A 71 -15.09 -19.48 -6.81
C PRO A 71 -15.33 -18.58 -5.58
N HIS A 72 -15.14 -19.08 -4.35
CA HIS A 72 -15.41 -18.29 -3.15
C HIS A 72 -14.15 -17.53 -2.73
N SER A 73 -14.11 -16.21 -2.90
CA SER A 73 -12.93 -15.40 -2.58
C SER A 73 -13.32 -14.03 -2.05
N LEU A 74 -12.70 -13.61 -0.94
CA LEU A 74 -12.86 -12.23 -0.45
C LEU A 74 -12.19 -11.22 -1.38
N GLY A 75 -11.07 -11.60 -2.01
CA GLY A 75 -10.42 -10.79 -3.04
C GLY A 75 -11.35 -10.57 -4.24
N MET A 76 -11.93 -11.66 -4.79
CA MET A 76 -12.83 -11.56 -5.94
C MET A 76 -14.15 -10.85 -5.61
N LEU A 77 -14.68 -11.02 -4.38
CA LEU A 77 -15.82 -10.23 -3.90
C LEU A 77 -15.49 -8.74 -3.99
N TYR A 78 -14.37 -8.35 -3.40
CA TYR A 78 -13.96 -6.96 -3.35
C TYR A 78 -13.68 -6.40 -4.76
N SER A 79 -13.02 -7.16 -5.63
CA SER A 79 -12.78 -6.81 -7.03
C SER A 79 -14.07 -6.69 -7.85
N ALA A 80 -15.11 -7.49 -7.58
CA ALA A 80 -16.41 -7.32 -8.23
C ALA A 80 -17.05 -5.96 -7.89
N PHE A 81 -16.92 -5.50 -6.65
CA PHE A 81 -17.34 -4.15 -6.26
C PHE A 81 -16.42 -3.07 -6.83
N THR A 82 -15.12 -3.31 -6.96
CA THR A 82 -14.19 -2.42 -7.68
C THR A 82 -14.66 -2.19 -9.12
N ALA A 83 -14.96 -3.26 -9.85
CA ALA A 83 -15.49 -3.17 -11.22
C ALA A 83 -16.85 -2.45 -11.27
N TYR A 84 -17.76 -2.78 -10.34
CA TYR A 84 -19.09 -2.17 -10.26
C TYR A 84 -19.04 -0.66 -10.02
N LEU A 85 -18.08 -0.21 -9.21
CA LEU A 85 -17.79 1.19 -8.94
C LEU A 85 -16.97 1.84 -10.06
N GLY A 86 -16.82 1.20 -11.23
CA GLY A 86 -16.16 1.74 -12.41
C GLY A 86 -14.65 1.90 -12.27
N PHE A 87 -14.02 1.16 -11.35
CA PHE A 87 -12.57 1.19 -11.11
C PHE A 87 -11.88 -0.03 -11.74
N ASN A 88 -10.56 0.08 -11.96
CA ASN A 88 -9.76 -0.99 -12.55
C ASN A 88 -9.52 -2.13 -11.56
N VAL A 89 -9.93 -3.35 -11.91
CA VAL A 89 -9.65 -4.55 -11.12
C VAL A 89 -8.15 -4.86 -11.11
N ASN A 90 -7.63 -5.35 -9.99
CA ASN A 90 -6.21 -5.62 -9.69
C ASN A 90 -5.32 -4.38 -9.56
N GLU A 91 -5.90 -3.19 -9.74
CA GLU A 91 -5.18 -1.92 -9.59
C GLU A 91 -5.82 -1.06 -8.51
N ASP A 92 -7.13 -0.87 -8.55
CA ASP A 92 -7.84 0.21 -7.86
C ASP A 92 -8.68 -0.25 -6.65
N GLU A 93 -8.50 -1.46 -6.13
CA GLU A 93 -9.20 -1.91 -4.91
C GLU A 93 -9.01 -0.92 -3.74
N TYR A 94 -7.84 -0.31 -3.62
CA TYR A 94 -7.59 0.70 -2.60
C TYR A 94 -8.41 2.00 -2.79
N LYS A 95 -8.93 2.28 -4.00
CA LYS A 95 -9.91 3.37 -4.21
C LYS A 95 -11.23 3.04 -3.53
N VAL A 96 -11.69 1.80 -3.60
CA VAL A 96 -12.90 1.34 -2.88
C VAL A 96 -12.69 1.52 -1.37
N MET A 97 -11.50 1.16 -0.87
CA MET A 97 -11.15 1.33 0.54
C MET A 97 -11.14 2.82 0.94
N GLY A 98 -10.62 3.70 0.08
CA GLY A 98 -10.66 5.16 0.32
C GLY A 98 -12.07 5.75 0.25
N LEU A 99 -12.88 5.30 -0.72
CA LEU A 99 -14.26 5.74 -0.91
C LEU A 99 -15.16 5.29 0.25
N ALA A 100 -14.89 4.13 0.85
CA ALA A 100 -15.64 3.61 2.00
C ALA A 100 -15.70 4.61 3.18
N ALA A 101 -14.66 5.43 3.38
CA ALA A 101 -14.63 6.44 4.44
C ALA A 101 -15.65 7.58 4.24
N TYR A 102 -16.16 7.75 3.03
CA TYR A 102 -17.16 8.78 2.68
C TYR A 102 -18.60 8.25 2.74
N GLY A 103 -18.79 6.94 2.87
CA GLY A 103 -20.10 6.30 2.90
C GLY A 103 -20.54 5.87 4.29
N ARG A 104 -21.75 5.34 4.36
CA ARG A 104 -22.29 4.60 5.51
C ARG A 104 -22.62 3.18 5.07
N PRO A 105 -22.41 2.15 5.92
CA PRO A 105 -22.69 0.77 5.58
C PRO A 105 -24.21 0.48 5.60
N THR A 106 -24.96 1.08 4.68
CA THR A 106 -26.44 1.01 4.62
C THR A 106 -26.95 -0.19 3.83
N MET A 107 -26.07 -0.90 3.12
CA MET A 107 -26.43 -2.02 2.22
C MET A 107 -26.07 -3.41 2.79
N LEU A 108 -25.94 -3.54 4.11
CA LEU A 108 -25.51 -4.80 4.73
C LEU A 108 -26.47 -5.97 4.44
N GLU A 109 -27.77 -5.73 4.35
CA GLU A 109 -28.73 -6.78 4.01
C GLU A 109 -28.55 -7.29 2.58
N GLN A 110 -28.25 -6.40 1.64
CA GLN A 110 -27.90 -6.75 0.26
C GLN A 110 -26.58 -7.53 0.23
N MET A 111 -25.57 -7.10 0.99
CA MET A 111 -24.29 -7.81 1.07
C MET A 111 -24.46 -9.24 1.59
N ARG A 112 -25.31 -9.46 2.59
CA ARG A 112 -25.61 -10.81 3.11
C ARG A 112 -26.28 -11.74 2.09
N LYS A 113 -26.87 -11.20 1.02
CA LYS A 113 -27.42 -12.01 -0.08
C LYS A 113 -26.34 -12.51 -1.03
N VAL A 114 -25.23 -11.78 -1.18
CA VAL A 114 -24.14 -12.15 -2.10
C VAL A 114 -23.02 -12.97 -1.44
N ILE A 115 -22.88 -12.89 -0.11
CA ILE A 115 -21.95 -13.71 0.66
C ILE A 115 -22.64 -14.35 1.87
N ARG A 116 -22.55 -15.67 1.95
CA ARG A 116 -23.04 -16.47 3.08
C ARG A 116 -21.88 -16.78 4.01
N ARG A 117 -22.07 -16.56 5.31
CA ARG A 117 -21.13 -16.96 6.36
C ARG A 117 -21.63 -18.21 7.05
N PHE A 118 -20.71 -19.09 7.42
CA PHE A 118 -21.01 -20.35 8.11
C PHE A 118 -20.50 -20.32 9.56
N PRO A 119 -21.16 -21.06 10.48
CA PRO A 119 -20.74 -21.12 11.89
C PRO A 119 -19.32 -21.65 12.11
N ASP A 120 -18.76 -22.36 11.13
CA ASP A 120 -17.41 -22.90 11.15
C ASP A 120 -16.32 -21.88 10.72
N GLY A 121 -16.72 -20.63 10.48
CA GLY A 121 -15.85 -19.57 9.98
C GLY A 121 -15.65 -19.63 8.46
N GLY A 122 -16.23 -20.59 7.77
CA GLY A 122 -16.26 -20.61 6.31
C GLY A 122 -17.15 -19.49 5.76
N PHE A 123 -16.97 -19.18 4.49
CA PHE A 123 -17.92 -18.37 3.72
C PHE A 123 -18.07 -18.93 2.30
N ALA A 124 -19.19 -18.61 1.67
CA ALA A 124 -19.43 -18.88 0.26
C ALA A 124 -20.03 -17.65 -0.41
N LEU A 125 -19.43 -17.24 -1.51
CA LEU A 125 -20.06 -16.32 -2.44
C LEU A 125 -21.24 -17.02 -3.13
N VAL A 126 -22.33 -16.30 -3.34
CA VAL A 126 -23.53 -16.82 -4.01
C VAL A 126 -23.34 -16.65 -5.52
N PRO A 127 -23.10 -17.74 -6.30
CA PRO A 127 -22.56 -17.63 -7.65
C PRO A 127 -23.43 -16.87 -8.66
N GLU A 128 -24.74 -16.79 -8.43
CA GLU A 128 -25.67 -16.12 -9.35
C GLU A 128 -25.48 -14.60 -9.43
N PHE A 129 -24.73 -14.00 -8.51
CA PHE A 129 -24.39 -12.57 -8.49
C PHE A 129 -23.04 -12.27 -9.17
N PHE A 130 -22.27 -13.30 -9.55
CA PHE A 130 -20.90 -13.15 -10.04
C PHE A 130 -20.71 -13.84 -11.40
N GLU A 131 -19.81 -13.31 -12.21
CA GLU A 131 -19.50 -13.87 -13.54
C GLU A 131 -18.02 -14.18 -13.76
N PHE A 132 -17.13 -13.85 -12.81
CA PHE A 132 -15.69 -14.10 -12.92
C PHE A 132 -15.32 -15.58 -13.05
N GLN A 133 -16.23 -16.49 -12.70
CA GLN A 133 -16.10 -17.93 -12.90
C GLN A 133 -16.56 -18.43 -14.26
N THR A 134 -17.21 -17.57 -15.05
CA THR A 134 -17.78 -17.90 -16.37
C THR A 134 -17.13 -17.14 -17.51
N THR A 135 -16.54 -15.98 -17.25
CA THR A 135 -15.86 -15.14 -18.24
C THR A 135 -14.75 -14.32 -17.59
N ALA A 136 -13.73 -13.97 -18.39
CA ALA A 136 -12.68 -13.04 -17.99
C ALA A 136 -13.12 -11.57 -18.11
N ASP A 137 -14.19 -11.28 -18.84
CA ASP A 137 -14.57 -9.91 -19.21
C ASP A 137 -15.47 -9.22 -18.16
N ARG A 138 -16.15 -10.00 -17.30
CA ARG A 138 -17.15 -9.49 -16.37
C ARG A 138 -17.01 -10.10 -14.98
N SER A 139 -17.15 -9.25 -13.97
CA SER A 139 -17.03 -9.66 -12.56
C SER A 139 -18.38 -9.96 -11.88
N TYR A 140 -19.45 -9.28 -12.29
CA TYR A 140 -20.78 -9.35 -11.66
C TYR A 140 -21.90 -9.55 -12.70
N SER A 141 -23.02 -10.13 -12.26
CA SER A 141 -24.16 -10.48 -13.13
C SER A 141 -25.24 -9.41 -13.17
N SER A 142 -26.28 -9.60 -13.99
CA SER A 142 -27.48 -8.74 -13.96
C SER A 142 -28.19 -8.75 -12.61
N LYS A 143 -28.26 -9.89 -11.91
CA LYS A 143 -28.85 -9.98 -10.55
C LYS A 143 -28.11 -9.10 -9.54
N PHE A 144 -26.80 -8.90 -9.73
CA PHE A 144 -26.02 -7.98 -8.92
C PHE A 144 -26.45 -6.53 -9.17
N VAL A 145 -26.62 -6.17 -10.45
CA VAL A 145 -27.11 -4.84 -10.84
C VAL A 145 -28.53 -4.60 -10.32
N ASP A 146 -29.42 -5.60 -10.41
CA ASP A 146 -30.78 -5.51 -9.85
C ASP A 146 -30.77 -5.26 -8.34
N LEU A 147 -29.77 -5.81 -7.63
CA LEU A 147 -29.66 -5.70 -6.19
C LEU A 147 -29.03 -4.39 -5.70
N PHE A 148 -27.99 -3.90 -6.39
CA PHE A 148 -27.22 -2.72 -5.97
C PHE A 148 -27.55 -1.45 -6.77
N GLY A 149 -28.26 -1.58 -7.89
CA GLY A 149 -28.54 -0.52 -8.85
C GLY A 149 -27.53 -0.47 -10.00
N PRO A 150 -27.65 0.49 -10.94
CA PRO A 150 -26.75 0.60 -12.08
C PRO A 150 -25.29 0.84 -11.66
N PRO A 151 -24.32 0.25 -12.39
CA PRO A 151 -22.89 0.45 -12.12
C PRO A 151 -22.45 1.87 -12.50
N ARG A 152 -21.36 2.34 -11.90
CA ARG A 152 -20.76 3.63 -12.27
C ARG A 152 -20.01 3.48 -13.59
N HIS A 153 -20.18 4.44 -14.49
CA HIS A 153 -19.34 4.53 -15.68
C HIS A 153 -17.94 5.05 -15.30
N PRO A 154 -16.83 4.45 -15.77
CA PRO A 154 -15.48 4.75 -15.29
C PRO A 154 -15.07 6.22 -15.34
N TYR A 155 -15.57 6.97 -16.33
CA TYR A 155 -15.23 8.38 -16.55
C TYR A 155 -16.12 9.36 -15.77
N ASP A 156 -17.16 8.87 -15.10
CA ASP A 156 -18.09 9.74 -14.38
C ASP A 156 -17.55 10.06 -12.98
N PRO A 157 -17.54 11.33 -12.54
CA PRO A 157 -17.10 11.66 -11.20
C PRO A 157 -18.02 11.06 -10.13
N ILE A 158 -17.46 10.79 -8.95
CA ILE A 158 -18.26 10.43 -7.77
C ILE A 158 -18.65 11.73 -7.06
N ASP A 159 -19.86 12.21 -7.32
CA ASP A 159 -20.42 13.39 -6.68
C ASP A 159 -21.22 13.01 -5.43
N LEU A 160 -20.63 13.22 -4.25
CA LEU A 160 -21.21 12.90 -2.94
C LEU A 160 -22.43 13.76 -2.58
N ASP A 161 -22.72 14.84 -3.33
CA ASP A 161 -23.92 15.65 -3.15
C ASP A 161 -25.14 15.06 -3.87
N THR A 162 -24.91 14.13 -4.81
CA THR A 162 -25.98 13.41 -5.51
C THR A 162 -26.42 12.15 -4.76
N PRO A 163 -27.69 11.70 -4.91
CA PRO A 163 -28.13 10.41 -4.40
C PRO A 163 -27.31 9.23 -4.92
N GLU A 164 -26.85 9.31 -6.17
CA GLU A 164 -26.08 8.25 -6.81
C GLU A 164 -24.64 8.17 -6.29
N GLY A 165 -23.93 9.30 -6.17
CA GLY A 165 -22.59 9.29 -5.58
C GLY A 165 -22.60 8.83 -4.11
N ARG A 166 -23.63 9.22 -3.33
CA ARG A 166 -23.84 8.65 -1.98
C ARG A 166 -24.08 7.15 -2.00
N ARG A 167 -24.90 6.65 -2.93
CA ARG A 167 -25.15 5.22 -3.10
C ARG A 167 -23.84 4.45 -3.38
N PHE A 168 -22.95 4.99 -4.21
CA PHE A 168 -21.65 4.39 -4.48
C PHE A 168 -20.73 4.40 -3.25
N ALA A 169 -20.68 5.50 -2.49
CA ALA A 169 -19.93 5.57 -1.26
C ALA A 169 -20.46 4.60 -0.19
N ASP A 170 -21.78 4.53 -0.02
CA ASP A 170 -22.46 3.58 0.88
C ASP A 170 -22.22 2.13 0.49
N CYS A 171 -22.18 1.84 -0.82
CA CYS A 171 -21.85 0.53 -1.36
C CYS A 171 -20.40 0.13 -0.99
N ALA A 172 -19.43 1.04 -1.21
CA ALA A 172 -18.05 0.85 -0.80
C ALA A 172 -17.90 0.63 0.72
N ALA A 173 -18.59 1.44 1.53
CA ALA A 173 -18.61 1.29 2.99
C ALA A 173 -19.22 -0.05 3.43
N SER A 174 -20.27 -0.51 2.73
CA SER A 174 -20.94 -1.77 3.05
C SER A 174 -20.10 -3.00 2.72
N VAL A 175 -19.45 -3.04 1.55
CA VAL A 175 -18.56 -4.17 1.19
C VAL A 175 -17.32 -4.18 2.08
N GLN A 176 -16.75 -3.01 2.38
CA GLN A 176 -15.63 -2.86 3.30
C GLN A 176 -15.98 -3.40 4.70
N ARG A 177 -17.14 -3.02 5.26
CA ARG A 177 -17.61 -3.55 6.54
C ARG A 177 -17.77 -5.08 6.53
N VAL A 178 -18.34 -5.64 5.47
CA VAL A 178 -18.52 -7.10 5.37
C VAL A 178 -17.20 -7.85 5.23
N LEU A 179 -16.25 -7.32 4.45
CA LEU A 179 -14.91 -7.87 4.36
C LEU A 179 -14.25 -7.92 5.74
N GLU A 180 -14.29 -6.81 6.47
CA GLU A 180 -13.73 -6.72 7.82
C GLU A 180 -14.38 -7.72 8.79
N ASP A 181 -15.72 -7.79 8.82
CA ASP A 181 -16.44 -8.70 9.72
C ASP A 181 -16.06 -10.16 9.46
N VAL A 182 -15.98 -10.57 8.19
CA VAL A 182 -15.57 -11.94 7.83
C VAL A 182 -14.12 -12.21 8.26
N LEU A 183 -13.21 -11.27 8.05
CA LEU A 183 -11.80 -11.43 8.44
C LEU A 183 -11.63 -11.50 9.96
N VAL A 184 -12.35 -10.66 10.72
CA VAL A 184 -12.37 -10.70 12.19
C VAL A 184 -12.91 -12.05 12.68
N ASP A 185 -14.00 -12.55 12.10
CA ASP A 185 -14.61 -13.84 12.46
C ASP A 185 -13.61 -15.00 12.23
N ILE A 186 -12.96 -15.03 11.06
CA ILE A 186 -11.97 -16.05 10.70
C ILE A 186 -10.75 -15.98 11.62
N ALA A 187 -10.18 -14.79 11.80
CA ALA A 187 -9.01 -14.58 12.62
C ALA A 187 -9.29 -14.92 14.10
N GLY A 188 -10.42 -14.48 14.65
CA GLY A 188 -10.80 -14.76 16.03
C GLY A 188 -11.05 -16.24 16.28
N ARG A 189 -11.58 -16.97 15.29
CA ARG A 189 -11.69 -18.43 15.36
C ARG A 189 -10.31 -19.09 15.31
N LEU A 190 -9.45 -18.67 14.39
CA LEU A 190 -8.08 -19.18 14.28
C LEU A 190 -7.28 -18.98 15.57
N ARG A 191 -7.46 -17.83 16.24
CA ARG A 191 -6.91 -17.56 17.58
C ARG A 191 -7.34 -18.60 18.61
N ARG A 192 -8.65 -18.91 18.67
CA ARG A 192 -9.20 -19.92 19.59
C ARG A 192 -8.74 -21.34 19.27
N GLU A 193 -8.64 -21.70 17.99
CA GLU A 193 -8.22 -23.03 17.56
C GLU A 193 -6.72 -23.30 17.79
N THR A 194 -5.87 -22.29 17.56
CA THR A 194 -4.41 -22.44 17.68
C THR A 194 -3.89 -22.12 19.07
N GLY A 195 -4.58 -21.26 19.83
CA GLY A 195 -4.08 -20.72 21.09
C GLY A 195 -2.86 -19.81 20.94
N LEU A 196 -2.49 -19.41 19.71
CA LEU A 196 -1.30 -18.59 19.42
C LEU A 196 -1.59 -17.09 19.47
N HIS A 197 -0.68 -16.32 20.06
CA HIS A 197 -0.88 -14.90 20.36
C HIS A 197 -0.58 -13.97 19.19
N ASP A 198 0.17 -14.46 18.20
CA ASP A 198 0.57 -13.70 17.02
C ASP A 198 -0.14 -14.22 15.78
N LEU A 199 -0.54 -13.30 14.90
CA LEU A 199 -1.07 -13.59 13.56
C LEU A 199 -0.10 -13.08 12.51
N CYS A 200 0.29 -13.94 11.56
CA CYS A 200 0.94 -13.54 10.31
C CYS A 200 -0.11 -13.57 9.20
N PHE A 201 -0.33 -12.43 8.54
CA PHE A 201 -1.35 -12.28 7.51
C PHE A 201 -0.72 -11.90 6.16
N GLY A 202 -0.90 -12.77 5.15
CA GLY A 202 -0.45 -12.56 3.77
C GLY A 202 -1.58 -12.67 2.74
N GLY A 203 -1.24 -12.57 1.46
CA GLY A 203 -2.18 -12.47 0.34
C GLY A 203 -2.61 -11.04 0.02
N GLY A 204 -3.15 -10.82 -1.19
CA GLY A 204 -3.52 -9.48 -1.67
C GLY A 204 -4.53 -8.74 -0.76
N VAL A 205 -5.42 -9.48 -0.09
CA VAL A 205 -6.41 -8.90 0.85
C VAL A 205 -5.74 -8.27 2.07
N ALA A 206 -4.55 -8.73 2.47
CA ALA A 206 -3.79 -8.17 3.59
C ALA A 206 -3.25 -6.75 3.30
N LEU A 207 -3.39 -6.23 2.07
CA LEU A 207 -3.16 -4.80 1.78
C LEU A 207 -4.26 -3.88 2.35
N ASN A 208 -5.38 -4.44 2.82
CA ASN A 208 -6.49 -3.70 3.41
C ASN A 208 -6.19 -3.32 4.87
N GLY A 209 -5.54 -2.16 5.04
CA GLY A 209 -5.12 -1.70 6.38
C GLY A 209 -6.26 -1.36 7.34
N VAL A 210 -7.47 -1.10 6.83
CA VAL A 210 -8.67 -0.89 7.66
C VAL A 210 -9.11 -2.22 8.27
N ALA A 211 -9.16 -3.28 7.46
CA ALA A 211 -9.45 -4.63 7.95
C ALA A 211 -8.38 -5.16 8.91
N ASN A 212 -7.10 -4.94 8.61
CA ASN A 212 -6.01 -5.37 9.49
C ASN A 212 -6.10 -4.73 10.89
N ALA A 213 -6.45 -3.44 10.98
CA ALA A 213 -6.60 -2.74 12.24
C ALA A 213 -7.77 -3.31 13.08
N ARG A 214 -8.89 -3.66 12.44
CA ARG A 214 -10.01 -4.35 13.10
C ARG A 214 -9.64 -5.76 13.55
N VAL A 215 -8.93 -6.53 12.72
CA VAL A 215 -8.44 -7.86 13.11
C VAL A 215 -7.56 -7.76 14.35
N LEU A 216 -6.63 -6.81 14.42
CA LEU A 216 -5.81 -6.60 15.61
C LEU A 216 -6.67 -6.24 16.85
N ALA A 217 -7.65 -5.36 16.70
CA ALA A 217 -8.46 -4.88 17.81
C ALA A 217 -9.47 -5.91 18.33
N GLU A 218 -10.04 -6.73 17.45
CA GLU A 218 -11.25 -7.53 17.75
C GLU A 218 -10.99 -9.04 17.76
N ALA A 219 -9.98 -9.56 17.04
CA ALA A 219 -9.76 -11.01 16.91
C ALA A 219 -9.02 -11.65 18.09
N GLY A 220 -8.52 -10.86 19.05
CA GLY A 220 -7.86 -11.34 20.27
C GLY A 220 -6.40 -11.78 20.08
N PHE A 221 -5.72 -11.30 19.04
CA PHE A 221 -4.28 -11.43 18.87
C PHE A 221 -3.56 -10.26 19.55
N ASP A 222 -2.39 -10.53 20.12
CA ASP A 222 -1.55 -9.50 20.75
C ASP A 222 -0.77 -8.71 19.69
N ARG A 223 -0.44 -9.37 18.57
CA ARG A 223 0.23 -8.77 17.42
C ARG A 223 -0.29 -9.35 16.11
N VAL A 224 -0.46 -8.48 15.13
CA VAL A 224 -0.71 -8.85 13.73
C VAL A 224 0.47 -8.36 12.90
N PHE A 225 1.10 -9.27 12.17
CA PHE A 225 2.18 -8.99 11.24
C PHE A 225 1.70 -9.14 9.81
N VAL A 226 1.92 -8.10 9.01
CA VAL A 226 1.71 -8.09 7.56
C VAL A 226 3.05 -7.73 6.93
N PRO A 227 3.62 -8.56 6.02
CA PRO A 227 4.88 -8.25 5.36
C PRO A 227 4.72 -7.03 4.45
N PRO A 228 5.81 -6.34 4.06
CA PRO A 228 5.73 -5.11 3.26
C PRO A 228 5.17 -5.33 1.85
N ALA A 229 5.33 -6.54 1.30
CA ALA A 229 4.71 -6.98 0.05
C ALA A 229 3.85 -8.24 0.32
N PRO A 230 2.61 -8.09 0.83
CA PRO A 230 1.79 -9.24 1.20
C PRO A 230 1.06 -9.89 0.03
N GLY A 231 0.89 -9.19 -1.10
CA GLY A 231 0.32 -9.76 -2.33
C GLY A 231 1.36 -10.52 -3.17
N ASP A 232 1.02 -10.84 -4.41
CA ASP A 232 1.75 -11.81 -5.26
C ASP A 232 3.24 -11.49 -5.47
N ALA A 233 3.64 -10.21 -5.46
CA ALA A 233 5.05 -9.86 -5.51
C ALA A 233 5.85 -10.56 -4.37
N GLY A 234 5.26 -10.67 -3.19
CA GLY A 234 5.84 -11.36 -2.03
C GLY A 234 6.02 -12.87 -2.20
N CYS A 235 5.28 -13.50 -3.12
CA CYS A 235 5.40 -14.94 -3.36
C CYS A 235 6.80 -15.33 -3.84
N ALA A 236 7.53 -14.46 -4.54
CA ALA A 236 8.90 -14.74 -4.95
C ALA A 236 9.84 -14.93 -3.74
N LEU A 237 9.73 -14.04 -2.74
CA LEU A 237 10.46 -14.16 -1.47
C LEU A 237 9.97 -15.37 -0.66
N GLY A 238 8.65 -15.55 -0.59
CA GLY A 238 8.01 -16.67 0.09
C GLY A 238 8.45 -18.03 -0.45
N ALA A 239 8.45 -18.20 -1.77
CA ALA A 239 8.89 -19.42 -2.44
C ALA A 239 10.36 -19.74 -2.15
N ALA A 240 11.24 -18.73 -2.20
CA ALA A 240 12.67 -18.90 -1.88
C ALA A 240 12.88 -19.31 -0.42
N LEU A 241 12.18 -18.66 0.53
CA LEU A 241 12.26 -19.00 1.95
C LEU A 241 11.62 -20.35 2.26
N TYR A 242 10.53 -20.72 1.59
CA TYR A 242 9.91 -22.03 1.73
C TYR A 242 10.85 -23.13 1.23
N ALA A 243 11.48 -22.94 0.07
CA ALA A 243 12.47 -23.88 -0.44
C ALA A 243 13.63 -24.05 0.55
N ASP A 244 14.19 -22.95 1.04
CA ASP A 244 15.30 -22.98 2.00
C ASP A 244 14.95 -23.68 3.32
N ARG A 245 13.82 -23.29 3.96
CA ARG A 245 13.47 -23.72 5.32
C ARG A 245 12.67 -25.00 5.39
N ILE A 246 11.74 -25.20 4.45
CA ILE A 246 10.77 -26.30 4.49
C ILE A 246 11.21 -27.45 3.60
N TYR A 247 11.69 -27.17 2.38
CA TYR A 247 12.08 -28.21 1.44
C TYR A 247 13.50 -28.74 1.71
N PHE A 248 14.48 -27.85 1.88
CA PHE A 248 15.87 -28.23 2.16
C PHE A 248 16.17 -28.44 3.65
N HIS A 249 15.24 -28.10 4.53
CA HIS A 249 15.39 -28.21 5.99
C HIS A 249 16.63 -27.47 6.55
N ASN A 250 17.00 -26.33 5.94
CA ASN A 250 18.13 -25.55 6.45
C ASN A 250 17.78 -24.92 7.82
N PRO A 251 18.73 -24.85 8.78
CA PRO A 251 18.51 -24.31 10.12
C PRO A 251 18.03 -22.86 10.07
N ASP A 252 16.99 -22.54 10.84
CA ASP A 252 16.34 -21.22 10.83
C ASP A 252 17.33 -20.05 10.95
N ARG A 253 17.03 -18.94 10.26
CA ARG A 253 17.78 -17.69 10.39
C ARG A 253 16.80 -16.54 10.30
N ASP A 254 17.05 -15.53 11.12
CA ASP A 254 16.26 -14.32 11.12
C ASP A 254 16.43 -13.59 9.77
N VAL A 255 15.31 -13.15 9.22
CA VAL A 255 15.29 -12.22 8.09
C VAL A 255 15.31 -10.82 8.67
N ALA A 256 16.08 -9.92 8.06
CA ALA A 256 16.16 -8.55 8.51
C ALA A 256 14.78 -7.88 8.48
N ASP A 257 14.40 -7.23 9.58
CA ASP A 257 13.08 -6.64 9.77
C ASP A 257 12.98 -5.22 9.18
N HIS A 258 13.20 -5.15 7.87
CA HIS A 258 13.05 -3.94 7.06
C HIS A 258 12.58 -4.30 5.64
N ALA A 259 12.12 -3.31 4.87
CA ALA A 259 11.66 -3.53 3.49
C ALA A 259 12.73 -3.25 2.41
N PHE A 260 13.92 -2.76 2.79
CA PHE A 260 14.93 -2.23 1.85
C PHE A 260 15.81 -3.31 1.20
N TRP A 261 15.24 -4.05 0.24
CA TRP A 261 15.94 -5.14 -0.48
C TRP A 261 16.21 -4.85 -1.96
N GLY A 262 15.77 -3.69 -2.46
CA GLY A 262 16.04 -3.29 -3.84
C GLY A 262 17.42 -2.66 -4.04
N PRO A 263 17.71 -2.17 -5.25
CA PRO A 263 18.99 -1.53 -5.55
C PRO A 263 19.16 -0.21 -4.79
N SER A 264 20.40 0.08 -4.39
CA SER A 264 20.77 1.34 -3.76
C SER A 264 20.81 2.49 -4.75
N VAL A 265 20.41 3.68 -4.31
CA VAL A 265 20.52 4.91 -5.11
C VAL A 265 21.96 5.41 -5.16
N ASP A 266 22.42 5.88 -6.33
CA ASP A 266 23.70 6.57 -6.50
C ASP A 266 23.49 8.08 -6.68
N GLY A 267 23.76 8.84 -5.62
CA GLY A 267 23.65 10.31 -5.62
C GLY A 267 24.58 11.00 -6.62
N ARG A 268 25.64 10.34 -7.10
CA ARG A 268 26.55 10.90 -8.12
C ARG A 268 25.89 10.99 -9.49
N ARG A 269 25.02 10.02 -9.83
CA ARG A 269 24.22 10.07 -11.06
C ARG A 269 23.24 11.24 -11.03
N LEU A 270 22.61 11.49 -9.88
CA LEU A 270 21.76 12.66 -9.68
C LEU A 270 22.56 13.96 -9.86
N ALA A 271 23.69 14.09 -9.16
CA ALA A 271 24.53 15.30 -9.22
C ALA A 271 24.98 15.61 -10.64
N ARG A 272 25.36 14.59 -11.41
CA ARG A 272 25.75 14.73 -12.82
C ARG A 272 24.60 15.24 -13.68
N ALA A 273 23.46 14.55 -13.66
CA ALA A 273 22.29 14.93 -14.48
C ALA A 273 21.77 16.33 -14.14
N ALA A 274 21.73 16.66 -12.85
CA ALA A 274 21.30 17.98 -12.39
C ALA A 274 22.25 19.11 -12.81
N ARG A 275 23.58 18.87 -12.81
CA ARG A 275 24.57 19.85 -13.29
C ARG A 275 24.50 20.05 -14.80
N GLU A 276 24.30 18.97 -15.58
CA GLU A 276 24.11 19.05 -17.03
C GLU A 276 22.90 19.93 -17.40
N ASP A 277 21.88 19.93 -16.53
CA ASP A 277 20.66 20.74 -16.65
C ASP A 277 20.71 22.09 -15.90
N SER A 278 21.89 22.53 -15.47
CA SER A 278 22.11 23.80 -14.76
C SER A 278 21.24 23.97 -13.49
N GLN A 279 20.88 22.87 -12.82
CA GLN A 279 20.21 22.92 -11.52
C GLN A 279 21.20 23.23 -10.40
N SER A 280 20.70 23.75 -9.28
CA SER A 280 21.50 23.95 -8.08
C SER A 280 21.75 22.60 -7.41
N VAL A 281 23.03 22.23 -7.27
CA VAL A 281 23.47 20.97 -6.67
C VAL A 281 24.38 21.25 -5.49
N GLU A 282 24.04 20.67 -4.35
CA GLU A 282 24.82 20.70 -3.12
C GLU A 282 25.16 19.26 -2.72
N GLU A 283 26.32 19.06 -2.10
CA GLU A 283 26.68 17.79 -1.46
C GLU A 283 26.87 18.07 0.04
N LEU A 284 26.02 17.50 0.87
CA LEU A 284 25.94 17.80 2.29
C LEU A 284 26.24 16.55 3.12
N HIS A 285 26.97 16.75 4.22
CA HIS A 285 27.11 15.72 5.24
C HIS A 285 25.81 15.56 6.04
N ASP A 286 25.59 14.39 6.62
CA ASP A 286 24.32 13.97 7.22
C ASP A 286 23.62 14.99 8.13
N SER A 287 24.32 15.60 9.08
CA SER A 287 23.71 16.58 10.00
C SER A 287 23.22 17.83 9.28
N LEU A 288 24.04 18.41 8.41
CA LEU A 288 23.69 19.57 7.61
C LEU A 288 22.57 19.26 6.61
N LEU A 289 22.56 18.05 6.04
CA LEU A 289 21.51 17.59 5.13
C LEU A 289 20.16 17.51 5.86
N VAL A 290 20.14 16.89 7.04
CA VAL A 290 18.93 16.78 7.87
C VAL A 290 18.38 18.16 8.21
N ASP A 291 19.24 19.07 8.67
CA ASP A 291 18.82 20.43 9.01
C ASP A 291 18.31 21.23 7.81
N ARG A 292 19.02 21.14 6.67
CA ARG A 292 18.63 21.80 5.43
C ARG A 292 17.25 21.34 4.95
N VAL A 293 17.02 20.03 4.96
CA VAL A 293 15.76 19.42 4.50
C VAL A 293 14.62 19.70 5.48
N ALA A 294 14.89 19.69 6.79
CA ALA A 294 13.91 20.09 7.80
C ALA A 294 13.46 21.54 7.60
N ASP A 295 14.38 22.46 7.32
CA ASP A 295 14.07 23.86 7.02
C ASP A 295 13.22 24.00 5.74
N ASP A 296 13.51 23.21 4.71
CA ASP A 296 12.70 23.20 3.48
C ASP A 296 11.28 22.71 3.73
N LEU A 297 11.11 21.64 4.51
CA LEU A 297 9.80 21.12 4.91
C LEU A 297 9.02 22.13 5.77
N VAL A 298 9.68 22.85 6.67
CA VAL A 298 9.06 23.94 7.46
C VAL A 298 8.58 25.07 6.57
N ARG A 299 9.32 25.40 5.50
CA ARG A 299 8.91 26.38 4.47
C ARG A 299 7.81 25.85 3.53
N GLY A 300 7.31 24.64 3.77
CA GLY A 300 6.24 24.02 2.98
C GLY A 300 6.68 23.52 1.61
N ARG A 301 7.99 23.30 1.40
CA ARG A 301 8.52 22.68 0.18
C ARG A 301 8.26 21.18 0.17
N VAL A 302 8.07 20.62 -1.02
CA VAL A 302 7.97 19.17 -1.25
C VAL A 302 9.34 18.61 -1.59
N VAL A 303 9.72 17.55 -0.86
CA VAL A 303 11.04 16.92 -0.99
C VAL A 303 10.89 15.54 -1.59
N GLY A 304 11.48 15.31 -2.76
CA GLY A 304 11.77 13.97 -3.24
C GLY A 304 12.94 13.40 -2.44
N TRP A 305 12.71 12.29 -1.75
CA TRP A 305 13.66 11.70 -0.82
C TRP A 305 14.05 10.30 -1.28
N MET A 306 15.32 10.14 -1.64
CA MET A 306 15.90 8.89 -2.11
C MET A 306 17.07 8.46 -1.22
N GLU A 307 16.90 7.38 -0.48
CA GLU A 307 17.90 6.89 0.47
C GLU A 307 18.19 5.41 0.24
N GLY A 308 19.47 5.01 0.29
CA GLY A 308 19.91 3.61 0.25
C GLY A 308 19.18 2.71 -0.76
N ALA A 309 19.04 1.44 -0.38
CA ALA A 309 18.25 0.42 -1.08
C ALA A 309 16.76 0.79 -1.08
N CYS A 310 16.08 0.69 -2.22
CA CYS A 310 14.64 0.97 -2.25
C CYS A 310 13.83 -0.11 -1.51
N GLU A 311 12.65 0.29 -1.04
CA GLU A 311 11.69 -0.58 -0.37
C GLU A 311 11.03 -1.57 -1.35
N PHE A 312 10.75 -2.78 -0.85
CA PHE A 312 10.00 -3.82 -1.55
C PHE A 312 8.53 -3.80 -1.13
N GLY A 313 7.64 -3.74 -2.11
CA GLY A 313 6.19 -3.66 -1.90
C GLY A 313 5.59 -2.34 -2.42
N PRO A 314 4.27 -2.15 -2.28
CA PRO A 314 3.55 -1.06 -2.94
C PRO A 314 3.59 0.27 -2.18
N ARG A 315 4.24 0.33 -1.01
CA ARG A 315 4.27 1.51 -0.14
C ARG A 315 5.69 2.07 -0.09
N ALA A 316 5.84 3.38 -0.27
CA ALA A 316 7.09 4.04 0.08
C ALA A 316 7.17 4.21 1.60
N LEU A 317 8.29 3.80 2.15
CA LEU A 317 8.57 3.66 3.58
C LEU A 317 9.77 4.51 3.99
N GLY A 318 10.08 5.56 3.21
CA GLY A 318 11.14 6.52 3.54
C GLY A 318 12.42 6.36 2.74
N HIS A 319 12.47 5.48 1.75
CA HIS A 319 13.63 5.29 0.88
C HIS A 319 13.37 5.76 -0.56
N ARG A 320 12.13 5.74 -1.03
CA ARG A 320 11.69 6.36 -2.30
C ARG A 320 10.38 7.12 -2.08
N SER A 321 10.50 8.22 -1.35
CA SER A 321 9.36 8.95 -0.79
C SER A 321 9.27 10.38 -1.31
N LEU A 322 8.04 10.89 -1.41
CA LEU A 322 7.77 12.32 -1.41
C LEU A 322 7.38 12.72 0.02
N LEU A 323 8.17 13.62 0.60
CA LEU A 323 8.00 14.15 1.94
C LEU A 323 7.45 15.57 1.89
N ALA A 324 6.49 15.86 2.76
CA ALA A 324 5.91 17.19 2.91
C ALA A 324 5.43 17.44 4.35
N ALA A 325 5.17 18.70 4.67
CA ALA A 325 4.55 19.08 5.94
C ALA A 325 3.15 18.45 6.08
N PRO A 326 2.74 17.99 7.29
CA PRO A 326 1.48 17.28 7.48
C PRO A 326 0.28 18.21 7.72
N HIS A 327 0.46 19.54 7.70
CA HIS A 327 -0.44 20.46 8.40
C HIS A 327 -1.75 20.77 7.70
N SER A 328 -1.72 21.27 6.46
CA SER A 328 -2.91 21.84 5.81
C SER A 328 -3.51 20.91 4.78
N CYS A 329 -4.85 20.91 4.69
CA CYS A 329 -5.57 20.32 3.56
C CYS A 329 -5.10 20.89 2.22
N GLU A 330 -4.69 22.17 2.18
CA GLU A 330 -4.09 22.78 1.00
C GLU A 330 -2.82 22.05 0.54
N THR A 331 -1.98 21.58 1.48
CA THR A 331 -0.81 20.77 1.15
C THR A 331 -1.23 19.46 0.48
N ARG A 332 -2.22 18.75 1.03
CA ARG A 332 -2.81 17.55 0.41
C ARG A 332 -3.35 17.86 -0.98
N ASP A 333 -4.14 18.92 -1.13
CA ASP A 333 -4.80 19.27 -2.39
C ASP A 333 -3.79 19.71 -3.46
N ARG A 334 -2.71 20.39 -3.05
CA ARG A 334 -1.58 20.73 -3.92
C ARG A 334 -0.86 19.48 -4.40
N LEU A 335 -0.54 18.53 -3.50
CA LEU A 335 0.12 17.28 -3.86
C LEU A 335 -0.77 16.41 -4.78
N ASN A 336 -2.05 16.26 -4.45
CA ASN A 336 -2.98 15.45 -5.23
C ASN A 336 -3.18 16.00 -6.65
N ARG A 337 -3.35 17.33 -6.82
CA ARG A 337 -3.58 17.95 -8.13
C ARG A 337 -2.29 18.09 -8.95
N ARG A 338 -1.22 18.59 -8.36
CA ARG A 338 -0.05 19.07 -9.11
C ARG A 338 1.04 18.00 -9.31
N ILE A 339 1.14 17.06 -8.38
CA ILE A 339 2.16 15.98 -8.44
C ILE A 339 1.50 14.66 -8.82
N LYS A 340 0.46 14.25 -8.08
CA LYS A 340 -0.14 12.92 -8.23
C LYS A 340 -1.17 12.81 -9.33
N ARG A 341 -1.81 13.91 -9.73
CA ARG A 341 -2.85 13.97 -10.77
C ARG A 341 -3.94 12.90 -10.58
N ARG A 342 -4.47 12.81 -9.35
CA ARG A 342 -5.43 11.77 -8.94
C ARG A 342 -6.59 12.36 -8.13
N GLU A 343 -7.59 11.53 -7.83
CA GLU A 343 -8.84 11.94 -7.18
C GLU A 343 -8.63 12.60 -5.81
N GLU A 344 -9.45 13.60 -5.48
CA GLU A 344 -9.30 14.43 -4.29
C GLU A 344 -9.52 13.67 -2.97
N PHE A 345 -10.29 12.59 -3.01
CA PHE A 345 -10.62 11.79 -1.83
C PHE A 345 -9.48 10.89 -1.35
N ARG A 346 -8.34 10.80 -2.08
CA ARG A 346 -7.22 9.94 -1.69
C ARG A 346 -6.37 10.58 -0.59
N PRO A 347 -6.36 10.01 0.63
CA PRO A 347 -5.51 10.52 1.70
C PRO A 347 -4.04 10.16 1.50
N PHE A 348 -3.17 10.88 2.18
CA PHE A 348 -1.75 10.53 2.31
C PHE A 348 -1.47 9.89 3.67
N ALA A 349 -0.35 9.19 3.78
CA ALA A 349 0.07 8.52 5.00
C ALA A 349 1.01 9.42 5.82
N PRO A 350 0.89 9.46 7.16
CA PRO A 350 1.91 10.04 8.01
C PRO A 350 3.05 9.05 8.28
N VAL A 351 4.26 9.57 8.48
CA VAL A 351 5.36 8.87 9.14
C VAL A 351 5.73 9.59 10.43
N VAL A 352 5.93 8.82 11.50
CA VAL A 352 6.17 9.32 12.87
C VAL A 352 7.18 8.41 13.59
N PRO A 353 8.09 8.96 14.43
CA PRO A 353 8.94 8.14 15.29
C PRO A 353 8.13 7.35 16.30
N VAL A 354 8.55 6.13 16.60
CA VAL A 354 7.83 5.21 17.50
C VAL A 354 7.59 5.81 18.89
N GLU A 355 8.56 6.54 19.44
CA GLU A 355 8.50 7.21 20.74
C GLU A 355 7.47 8.35 20.80
N SER A 356 7.04 8.84 19.63
CA SER A 356 6.07 9.93 19.51
C SER A 356 4.70 9.46 19.00
N ALA A 357 4.58 8.23 18.50
CA ALA A 357 3.40 7.77 17.78
C ALA A 357 2.10 7.87 18.60
N ASP A 358 2.13 7.41 19.86
CA ASP A 358 0.97 7.39 20.77
C ASP A 358 0.47 8.79 21.14
N ARG A 359 1.30 9.83 20.96
CA ARG A 359 0.90 11.23 21.17
C ARG A 359 -0.09 11.71 20.11
N PHE A 360 -0.03 11.16 18.89
CA PHE A 360 -0.79 11.65 17.74
C PHE A 360 -1.87 10.67 17.27
N PHE A 361 -1.62 9.38 17.44
CA PHE A 361 -2.48 8.30 16.95
C PHE A 361 -2.92 7.41 18.10
N ASP A 362 -4.14 6.88 17.99
CA ASP A 362 -4.66 5.88 18.93
C ASP A 362 -4.24 4.48 18.46
N LEU A 363 -3.10 4.02 18.96
CA LEU A 363 -2.53 2.73 18.62
C LEU A 363 -2.87 1.73 19.73
N PRO A 364 -3.62 0.65 19.44
CA PRO A 364 -3.78 -0.44 20.40
C PRO A 364 -2.45 -1.17 20.62
N PRO A 365 -2.32 -2.02 21.66
CA PRO A 365 -1.19 -2.94 21.78
C PRO A 365 -0.97 -3.71 20.46
N GLY A 366 0.29 -3.78 20.00
CA GLY A 366 0.64 -4.33 18.68
C GLY A 366 0.38 -3.40 17.49
N GLY A 367 -0.27 -2.25 17.69
CA GLY A 367 -0.60 -1.27 16.65
C GLY A 367 0.64 -0.67 16.00
N ALA A 368 1.66 -0.31 16.79
CA ALA A 368 2.95 0.15 16.27
C ALA A 368 3.61 -0.88 15.33
N ARG A 369 3.49 -2.18 15.66
CA ARG A 369 4.00 -3.26 14.81
C ARG A 369 3.27 -3.32 13.47
N LEU A 370 1.95 -3.25 13.50
CA LEU A 370 1.12 -3.27 12.28
C LEU A 370 1.33 -2.00 11.43
N ALA A 371 1.57 -0.85 12.07
CA ALA A 371 1.83 0.42 11.42
C ALA A 371 3.22 0.50 10.76
N ARG A 372 4.20 -0.33 11.15
CA ARG A 372 5.59 -0.26 10.65
C ARG A 372 5.70 -0.18 9.12
N TYR A 373 4.91 -0.99 8.41
CA TYR A 373 4.87 -1.03 6.94
C TYR A 373 3.64 -0.35 6.34
N MET A 374 3.02 0.56 7.09
CA MET A 374 1.73 1.18 6.74
C MET A 374 0.61 0.16 6.47
N ALA A 375 0.61 -0.95 7.22
CA ALA A 375 -0.35 -2.04 7.06
C ALA A 375 -1.58 -1.91 7.97
N GLY A 376 -1.68 -0.82 8.76
CA GLY A 376 -2.84 -0.52 9.61
C GLY A 376 -3.32 0.92 9.43
N VAL A 377 -4.63 1.12 9.60
CA VAL A 377 -5.28 2.43 9.64
C VAL A 377 -5.80 2.67 11.05
N PHE A 378 -5.38 3.78 11.66
CA PHE A 378 -5.64 4.07 13.08
C PHE A 378 -6.27 5.45 13.27
N PRO A 379 -7.08 5.66 14.32
CA PRO A 379 -7.62 6.97 14.63
C PRO A 379 -6.51 7.99 14.90
N VAL A 380 -6.64 9.18 14.31
CA VAL A 380 -5.88 10.36 14.73
C VAL A 380 -6.57 10.94 15.95
N ARG A 381 -5.80 11.23 17.01
CA ARG A 381 -6.33 11.83 18.23
C ARG A 381 -7.02 13.17 17.92
N PRO A 382 -8.23 13.44 18.46
CA PRO A 382 -9.06 14.59 18.07
C PRO A 382 -8.33 15.93 18.09
N GLU A 383 -7.50 16.18 19.10
CA GLU A 383 -6.72 17.41 19.30
C GLU A 383 -5.65 17.64 18.21
N TRP A 384 -5.25 16.60 17.49
CA TRP A 384 -4.24 16.67 16.43
C TRP A 384 -4.81 16.71 15.02
N ARG A 385 -6.08 16.35 14.81
CA ARG A 385 -6.70 16.25 13.48
C ARG A 385 -6.56 17.53 12.65
N ALA A 386 -6.74 18.70 13.27
CA ALA A 386 -6.58 19.98 12.59
C ALA A 386 -5.12 20.28 12.21
N ARG A 387 -4.15 19.88 13.06
CA ARG A 387 -2.72 20.10 12.83
C ARG A 387 -2.07 19.05 11.92
N LEU A 388 -2.77 17.93 11.69
CA LEU A 388 -2.37 16.83 10.81
C LEU A 388 -3.36 16.69 9.62
N GLY A 389 -3.93 17.81 9.17
CA GLY A 389 -5.01 17.81 8.17
C GLY A 389 -4.61 17.21 6.82
N ALA A 390 -3.33 17.24 6.44
CA ALA A 390 -2.87 16.68 5.17
C ALA A 390 -2.84 15.14 5.14
N VAL A 391 -2.80 14.51 6.31
CA VAL A 391 -2.62 13.06 6.51
C VAL A 391 -3.80 12.41 7.26
N THR A 392 -4.77 13.21 7.71
CA THR A 392 -5.98 12.75 8.37
C THR A 392 -7.08 12.54 7.33
N HIS A 393 -7.68 11.36 7.34
CA HIS A 393 -8.81 10.97 6.51
C HIS A 393 -10.09 11.69 6.96
N VAL A 394 -11.13 11.68 6.12
CA VAL A 394 -12.43 12.32 6.43
C VAL A 394 -13.11 11.76 7.68
N ASP A 395 -12.87 10.47 7.98
CA ASP A 395 -13.38 9.79 9.17
C ASP A 395 -12.50 9.99 10.43
N GLY A 396 -11.45 10.80 10.32
CA GLY A 396 -10.52 11.08 11.43
C GLY A 396 -9.45 10.00 11.65
N THR A 397 -9.27 9.07 10.70
CA THR A 397 -8.21 8.05 10.74
C THR A 397 -7.00 8.41 9.89
N ALA A 398 -5.91 7.66 9.99
CA ALA A 398 -4.75 7.78 9.12
C ALA A 398 -4.05 6.41 8.95
N ARG A 399 -3.49 6.18 7.76
CA ARG A 399 -2.64 5.00 7.50
C ARG A 399 -1.20 5.26 7.92
N VAL A 400 -0.88 5.01 9.17
CA VAL A 400 0.37 5.45 9.81
C VAL A 400 1.55 4.56 9.44
N GLN A 401 2.72 5.17 9.19
CA GLN A 401 4.03 4.53 9.29
C GLN A 401 4.65 4.87 10.64
N VAL A 402 4.81 3.87 11.50
CA VAL A 402 5.60 4.02 12.73
C VAL A 402 7.05 3.64 12.42
N LEU A 403 7.97 4.57 12.69
CA LEU A 403 9.39 4.42 12.37
C LEU A 403 10.23 4.23 13.63
N GLU A 404 10.89 3.07 13.71
CA GLU A 404 12.00 2.86 14.63
C GLU A 404 13.30 3.39 14.03
N ARG A 405 14.20 3.89 14.88
CA ARG A 405 15.46 4.52 14.45
C ARG A 405 16.31 3.58 13.60
N GLU A 406 16.35 2.30 13.96
CA GLU A 406 17.17 1.27 13.31
C GLU A 406 16.71 0.99 11.87
N MET A 407 15.44 1.26 11.55
CA MET A 407 14.89 1.03 10.22
C MET A 407 15.43 2.07 9.22
N ALA A 408 15.33 3.36 9.55
CA ALA A 408 15.82 4.43 8.67
C ALA A 408 16.40 5.58 9.51
N PRO A 409 17.66 5.49 9.96
CA PRO A 409 18.25 6.44 10.91
C PRO A 409 18.21 7.89 10.42
N ARG A 410 18.44 8.13 9.12
CA ARG A 410 18.45 9.47 8.53
C ARG A 410 17.05 10.08 8.45
N LEU A 411 16.03 9.28 8.11
CA LEU A 411 14.64 9.75 8.16
C LEU A 411 14.17 9.98 9.60
N HIS A 412 14.59 9.15 10.54
CA HIS A 412 14.32 9.35 11.96
C HIS A 412 14.90 10.68 12.45
N ALA A 413 16.18 10.96 12.15
CA ALA A 413 16.81 12.23 12.48
C ALA A 413 16.09 13.43 11.81
N LEU A 414 15.61 13.27 10.58
CA LEU A 414 14.80 14.29 9.91
C LEU A 414 13.48 14.56 10.64
N LEU A 415 12.80 13.53 11.14
CA LEU A 415 11.57 13.68 11.92
C LEU A 415 11.83 14.39 13.26
N GLU A 416 12.91 14.04 13.96
CA GLU A 416 13.34 14.72 15.19
C GLU A 416 13.66 16.20 14.91
N ALA A 417 14.45 16.48 13.87
CA ALA A 417 14.87 17.82 13.48
C ALA A 417 13.66 18.70 13.05
N TYR A 418 12.72 18.12 12.29
CA TYR A 418 11.47 18.78 11.94
C TYR A 418 10.58 19.01 13.18
N GLY A 419 10.48 18.00 14.05
CA GLY A 419 9.73 18.08 15.30
C GLY A 419 10.27 19.13 16.27
N GLY A 420 11.59 19.32 16.35
CA GLY A 420 12.21 20.38 17.14
C GLY A 420 11.84 21.80 16.67
N ARG A 421 11.58 21.96 15.36
CA ARG A 421 11.18 23.24 14.75
C ARG A 421 9.68 23.52 14.83
N THR A 422 8.84 22.47 14.77
CA THR A 422 7.37 22.61 14.64
C THR A 422 6.58 22.14 15.87
N GLY A 423 7.22 21.42 16.78
CA GLY A 423 6.60 20.68 17.87
C GLY A 423 5.90 19.38 17.44
N VAL A 424 5.97 19.02 16.15
CA VAL A 424 5.27 17.88 15.53
C VAL A 424 6.26 17.06 14.70
N PRO A 425 6.82 15.95 15.24
CA PRO A 425 7.73 15.06 14.51
C PRO A 425 6.93 14.12 13.58
N VAL A 426 6.05 14.67 12.76
CA VAL A 426 5.23 13.93 11.80
C VAL A 426 5.45 14.55 10.43
N LEU A 427 5.67 13.72 9.41
CA LEU A 427 5.70 14.16 8.02
C LEU A 427 4.66 13.38 7.22
N LEU A 428 4.17 14.02 6.16
CA LEU A 428 3.47 13.31 5.11
C LEU A 428 4.49 12.49 4.34
N ASN A 429 4.25 11.19 4.18
CA ASN A 429 5.01 10.28 3.35
C ASN A 429 4.10 9.65 2.29
N THR A 430 4.43 9.86 1.02
CA THR A 430 3.78 9.19 -0.10
C THR A 430 4.79 8.61 -1.07
N SER A 431 4.35 7.63 -1.88
CA SER A 431 5.16 7.05 -2.95
C SER A 431 5.84 8.11 -3.82
N PHE A 432 7.09 7.91 -4.22
CA PHE A 432 7.73 8.78 -5.19
C PHE A 432 7.47 8.28 -6.61
N ASN A 433 6.36 8.74 -7.19
CA ASN A 433 5.87 8.43 -8.53
C ASN A 433 4.74 9.39 -8.95
N VAL A 434 4.31 9.29 -10.20
CA VAL A 434 3.05 9.88 -10.71
C VAL A 434 1.99 8.78 -10.85
N ALA A 435 0.70 9.12 -10.91
CA ALA A 435 -0.35 8.14 -11.20
C ALA A 435 -0.05 7.40 -12.51
N GLY A 436 -0.20 6.06 -12.48
CA GLY A 436 0.11 5.17 -13.59
C GLY A 436 1.57 4.73 -13.71
N GLU A 437 2.49 5.30 -12.92
CA GLU A 437 3.90 4.90 -12.90
C GLU A 437 4.26 4.13 -11.60
N PRO A 438 5.16 3.13 -11.64
CA PRO A 438 5.75 2.52 -10.45
C PRO A 438 6.54 3.52 -9.58
N ILE A 439 6.88 3.13 -8.35
CA ILE A 439 7.80 3.90 -7.49
C ILE A 439 9.17 3.98 -8.18
N VAL A 440 9.78 5.17 -8.18
CA VAL A 440 11.13 5.36 -8.75
C VAL A 440 12.15 4.49 -8.02
N THR A 441 13.04 3.88 -8.78
CA THR A 441 14.07 2.97 -8.28
C THR A 441 15.43 3.65 -8.25
N ASP A 442 15.82 4.28 -9.36
CA ASP A 442 17.15 4.89 -9.53
C ASP A 442 17.14 6.42 -9.52
N ALA A 443 18.33 7.01 -9.42
CA ALA A 443 18.52 8.46 -9.33
C ALA A 443 17.99 9.22 -10.56
N LEU A 444 18.07 8.63 -11.77
CA LEU A 444 17.60 9.29 -12.99
C LEU A 444 16.08 9.25 -13.10
N GLU A 445 15.45 8.15 -12.70
CA GLU A 445 13.98 8.06 -12.60
C GLU A 445 13.42 9.10 -11.62
N GLY A 446 14.06 9.22 -10.45
CA GLY A 446 13.77 10.26 -9.47
C GLY A 446 13.93 11.66 -10.04
N TYR A 447 15.03 11.91 -10.76
CA TYR A 447 15.32 13.19 -11.41
C TYR A 447 14.31 13.54 -12.52
N MET A 448 13.94 12.59 -13.37
CA MET A 448 12.92 12.76 -14.42
C MET A 448 11.57 13.11 -13.81
N THR A 449 11.17 12.43 -12.73
CA THR A 449 9.92 12.76 -12.01
C THR A 449 10.01 14.14 -11.34
N PHE A 450 11.14 14.45 -10.70
CA PHE A 450 11.42 15.76 -10.14
C PHE A 450 11.28 16.89 -11.17
N ARG A 451 11.75 16.69 -12.41
CA ARG A 451 11.62 17.71 -13.48
C ARG A 451 10.20 17.85 -14.02
N ARG A 452 9.45 16.74 -14.13
CA ARG A 452 8.09 16.71 -14.68
C ARG A 452 7.01 17.21 -13.69
N CYS A 453 7.30 17.17 -12.38
CA CYS A 453 6.34 17.48 -11.32
C CYS A 453 6.74 18.71 -10.49
N GLU A 454 5.82 19.24 -9.70
CA GLU A 454 6.09 20.33 -8.76
C GLU A 454 6.76 19.85 -7.45
N ILE A 455 7.94 19.25 -7.59
CA ILE A 455 8.81 18.89 -6.47
C ILE A 455 9.89 19.96 -6.33
N ASP A 456 10.08 20.52 -5.14
CA ASP A 456 10.96 21.68 -4.92
C ASP A 456 12.42 21.27 -4.72
N VAL A 457 12.63 20.18 -4.01
CA VAL A 457 13.96 19.66 -3.64
C VAL A 457 14.01 18.17 -3.91
N LEU A 458 15.12 17.67 -4.45
CA LEU A 458 15.39 16.25 -4.61
C LEU A 458 16.68 15.88 -3.88
N VAL A 459 16.59 14.86 -3.02
CA VAL A 459 17.70 14.33 -2.25
C VAL A 459 17.97 12.90 -2.70
N ALA A 460 19.24 12.58 -3.01
CA ALA A 460 19.71 11.22 -3.22
C ALA A 460 21.03 10.99 -2.48
N GLY A 461 20.98 10.27 -1.36
CA GLY A 461 22.12 10.16 -0.45
C GLY A 461 22.54 11.54 0.07
N SER A 462 23.81 11.92 -0.09
CA SER A 462 24.35 13.24 0.27
C SER A 462 24.05 14.35 -0.75
N THR A 463 23.57 14.01 -1.94
CA THR A 463 23.31 14.98 -3.01
C THR A 463 21.95 15.63 -2.81
N VAL A 464 21.93 16.96 -2.76
CA VAL A 464 20.71 17.77 -2.74
C VAL A 464 20.63 18.60 -4.02
N VAL A 465 19.49 18.54 -4.69
CA VAL A 465 19.18 19.33 -5.88
C VAL A 465 18.00 20.21 -5.59
N THR A 466 18.19 21.53 -5.65
CA THR A 466 17.09 22.50 -5.53
C THR A 466 16.64 22.89 -6.93
N LYS A 467 15.32 22.80 -7.17
CA LYS A 467 14.75 23.19 -8.46
C LYS A 467 15.00 24.67 -8.68
N GLN A 468 15.78 25.00 -9.70
CA GLN A 468 15.81 26.36 -10.19
C GLN A 468 14.62 26.56 -11.12
N ALA A 469 13.91 27.68 -10.96
CA ALA A 469 12.98 28.12 -11.98
C ALA A 469 13.75 28.13 -13.30
N ALA A 470 13.28 27.40 -14.30
CA ALA A 470 13.87 27.49 -15.62
C ALA A 470 13.92 28.98 -15.96
N ALA A 471 15.10 29.51 -16.28
CA ALA A 471 15.15 30.69 -17.13
C ALA A 471 14.23 30.35 -18.30
N ALA A 472 13.15 31.12 -18.47
CA ALA A 472 12.10 30.81 -19.43
C ALA A 472 12.71 30.77 -20.83
N THR A 473 13.18 29.61 -21.24
CA THR A 473 13.83 29.38 -22.52
C THR A 473 13.72 27.87 -22.72
N TRP A 474 12.98 27.47 -23.76
CA TRP A 474 12.66 26.09 -24.18
C TRP A 474 11.51 25.45 -23.36
N LEU A 475 10.24 25.35 -23.80
CA LEU A 475 9.63 25.31 -25.14
C LEU A 475 8.28 26.07 -25.16
N LYS A 476 8.18 27.14 -25.96
CA LYS A 476 6.92 27.54 -26.60
C LYS A 476 6.84 26.80 -27.94
N GLU A 477 6.54 25.50 -27.92
CA GLU A 477 6.24 24.73 -29.14
C GLU A 477 5.02 23.83 -28.93
N SER A 478 3.94 24.41 -28.43
CA SER A 478 2.61 23.79 -28.50
C SER A 478 1.56 24.67 -29.18
N GLU A 479 1.96 25.73 -29.88
CA GLU A 479 1.06 26.61 -30.65
C GLU A 479 1.29 26.60 -32.17
N VAL A 480 2.14 25.73 -32.72
CA VAL A 480 2.42 25.70 -34.18
C VAL A 480 2.02 24.39 -34.86
N TRP A 481 1.50 23.39 -34.15
CA TRP A 481 1.05 22.11 -34.75
C TRP A 481 -0.48 21.91 -34.77
N SER A 482 -1.26 22.99 -34.93
CA SER A 482 -2.71 22.90 -35.12
C SER A 482 -3.24 23.72 -36.31
N SER A 483 -2.37 24.18 -37.23
CA SER A 483 -2.80 25.00 -38.38
C SER A 483 -2.33 24.52 -39.76
N ASN A 484 -1.78 23.31 -39.90
CA ASN A 484 -1.32 22.78 -41.19
C ASN A 484 -1.73 21.32 -41.50
N SER A 485 -2.96 20.92 -41.15
CA SER A 485 -3.54 19.63 -41.58
C SER A 485 -4.99 19.72 -42.06
N ALA A 486 -5.42 20.89 -42.54
CA ALA A 486 -6.74 21.10 -43.11
C ALA A 486 -6.68 21.85 -44.44
N ALA A 487 -5.85 21.37 -45.39
CA ALA A 487 -5.88 21.83 -46.79
C ALA A 487 -5.11 20.87 -47.72
N ALA A 488 -5.51 19.60 -47.82
CA ALA A 488 -5.07 18.73 -48.93
C ALA A 488 -5.93 17.45 -49.01
N SER A 489 -7.21 17.58 -49.42
CA SER A 489 -7.95 16.45 -50.00
C SER A 489 -9.09 16.96 -50.89
N THR A 490 -8.72 17.51 -52.04
CA THR A 490 -9.60 17.65 -53.19
C THR A 490 -8.71 17.57 -54.43
N VAL A 491 -8.88 16.50 -55.21
CA VAL A 491 -8.81 16.41 -56.68
C VAL A 491 -8.44 14.97 -57.10
N ALA A 492 -9.31 14.43 -57.97
CA ALA A 492 -9.26 13.19 -58.76
C ALA A 492 -9.54 11.87 -58.02
#